data_AF-A0A0M3J7V5-F1
#
_entry.id   AF-A0A0M3J7V5-F1
#
_cell.length_a   1.000
_cell.length_b   1.000
_cell.length_c   1.000
_cell.angle_alpha   90.00
_cell.angle_beta   90.00
_cell.angle_gamma   90.00
#
_symmetry.space_group_name_H-M   'P 1'
#
loop_
_entity.id
_entity.type
_entity.pdbx_description
1 polymer ?
#
loop_
_entity_poly.entity_id
_entity_poly.type
_entity_poly.pdbx_seq_one_letter_code
_entity_poly.pdbx_strand_id
1 'polypeptide(L)'
;LKGQLLSESEGLLSALRLPNDLAPATPTVDSASEKSDRCVEKSPKHMEFLRKAGMIKLNESASTLHTVGLPSSLQNSIEKAILQNFMASSIMVSPPHMVRGAIIEAANLPKEMFPAFSDSTTQNASSTYLTGHGLLAFLAIFTKCHFKKSSNEWPIRVLSSGASYRNRTTTTTTSDKSLSLFTAGQRKKVAQLSICYSEEQESDEY
;
A
#
# COMPACT_ATOMS: atom_id res chain seq x y z
N LEU A 1 39.70 2.29 14.01
CA LEU A 1 39.30 2.83 12.69
C LEU A 1 38.05 2.16 12.11
N LYS A 2 38.08 0.92 11.60
CA LYS A 2 36.90 0.28 10.95
C LYS A 2 35.65 0.23 11.83
N GLY A 3 35.78 -0.10 13.11
CA GLY A 3 34.66 -0.13 14.06
C GLY A 3 34.05 1.25 14.37
N GLN A 4 34.88 2.29 14.43
CA GLN A 4 34.42 3.68 14.64
C GLN A 4 33.68 4.23 13.42
N LEU A 5 34.19 3.94 12.22
CA LEU A 5 33.53 4.31 10.97
C LEU A 5 32.20 3.56 10.78
N LEU A 6 32.12 2.30 11.22
CA LEU A 6 30.87 1.54 11.24
C LEU A 6 29.85 2.17 12.20
N SER A 7 30.25 2.52 13.42
CA SER A 7 29.34 3.17 14.38
C SER A 7 28.88 4.56 13.91
N GLU A 8 29.75 5.34 13.28
CA GLU A 8 29.36 6.63 12.68
C GLU A 8 28.41 6.43 11.49
N SER A 9 28.66 5.40 10.66
CA SER A 9 27.75 5.06 9.55
C SER A 9 26.38 4.57 10.02
N GLU A 10 26.31 3.85 11.15
CA GLU A 10 25.04 3.47 11.77
C GLU A 10 24.27 4.69 12.29
N GLY A 11 24.99 5.70 12.80
CA GLY A 11 24.39 6.99 13.16
C GLY A 11 23.73 7.70 11.97
N LEU A 12 24.31 7.59 10.78
CA LEU A 12 23.76 8.16 9.54
C LEU A 12 22.52 7.42 9.02
N LEU A 13 22.32 6.15 9.38
CA LEU A 13 21.10 5.41 9.01
C LEU A 13 19.84 6.02 9.64
N SER A 14 19.98 6.82 10.70
CA SER A 14 18.86 7.61 11.24
C SER A 14 18.26 8.59 10.20
N ALA A 15 19.05 9.02 9.22
CA ALA A 15 18.59 9.88 8.12
C ALA A 15 17.54 9.18 7.23
N LEU A 16 17.50 7.85 7.18
CA LEU A 16 16.48 7.11 6.43
C LEU A 16 15.06 7.30 6.99
N ARG A 17 14.93 7.86 8.20
CA ARG A 17 13.64 8.19 8.81
C ARG A 17 13.11 9.56 8.40
N LEU A 18 13.91 10.38 7.73
CA LEU A 18 13.49 11.71 7.31
C LEU A 18 12.35 11.58 6.28
N PRO A 19 11.30 12.41 6.37
CA PRO A 19 10.30 12.48 5.33
C PRO A 19 10.91 13.03 4.03
N ASN A 20 10.26 12.76 2.90
CA ASN A 20 10.61 13.41 1.65
C ASN A 20 10.38 14.92 1.73
N ASP A 21 11.13 15.66 0.90
CA ASP A 21 10.91 17.08 0.71
C ASP A 21 9.50 17.34 0.16
N LEU A 22 8.93 18.50 0.53
CA LEU A 22 7.62 18.91 0.06
C LEU A 22 7.74 19.64 -1.27
N ALA A 23 6.85 19.34 -2.21
CA ALA A 23 6.76 20.09 -3.46
C ALA A 23 6.35 21.55 -3.16
N PRO A 24 6.81 22.54 -3.94
CA PRO A 24 6.48 23.95 -3.71
C PRO A 24 4.98 24.27 -3.71
N ALA A 25 4.19 23.47 -4.43
CA ALA A 25 2.73 23.60 -4.51
C ALA A 25 1.97 22.87 -3.37
N THR A 26 2.68 22.25 -2.41
CA THR A 26 2.02 21.54 -1.29
C THR A 26 1.32 22.55 -0.39
N PRO A 27 0.00 22.46 -0.18
CA PRO A 27 -0.73 23.39 0.66
C PRO A 27 -0.24 23.30 2.12
N THR A 28 0.01 24.44 2.76
CA THR A 28 0.37 24.51 4.17
C THR A 28 -0.88 24.37 5.04
N VAL A 29 -0.70 23.82 6.25
CA VAL A 29 -1.77 23.40 7.18
C VAL A 29 -2.74 24.55 7.53
N ASP A 30 -2.29 25.80 7.46
CA ASP A 30 -3.12 26.98 7.71
C ASP A 30 -4.19 27.22 6.63
N SER A 31 -4.04 26.63 5.44
CA SER A 31 -4.98 26.75 4.32
C SER A 31 -6.02 25.61 4.26
N ALA A 32 -5.91 24.60 5.14
CA ALA A 32 -6.74 23.39 5.13
C ALA A 32 -7.68 23.29 6.34
N SER A 33 -7.76 24.33 7.18
CA SER A 33 -8.72 24.39 8.27
C SER A 33 -10.06 24.93 7.79
N GLU A 34 -10.75 24.20 6.93
CA GLU A 34 -12.20 24.35 6.77
C GLU A 34 -12.80 23.09 6.13
N LYS A 35 -13.75 22.48 6.85
CA LYS A 35 -14.63 21.36 6.46
C LYS A 35 -14.06 19.94 6.67
N SER A 36 -14.29 19.41 7.86
CA SER A 36 -15.38 18.45 8.01
C SER A 36 -15.73 18.27 9.47
N ASP A 37 -16.86 18.83 9.88
CA ASP A 37 -17.59 18.45 11.07
C ASP A 37 -18.09 17.00 10.86
N ARG A 38 -17.21 16.01 11.05
CA ARG A 38 -17.57 14.60 10.89
C ARG A 38 -18.33 14.16 12.12
N CYS A 39 -19.64 14.24 11.99
CA CYS A 39 -20.60 13.53 12.82
C CYS A 39 -20.06 12.12 13.11
N VAL A 40 -19.82 11.83 14.39
CA VAL A 40 -19.37 10.53 14.89
C VAL A 40 -20.53 9.55 14.72
N GLU A 41 -20.75 9.07 13.50
CA GLU A 41 -21.75 8.04 13.24
C GLU A 41 -21.26 6.70 13.78
N LYS A 42 -22.03 6.18 14.74
CA LYS A 42 -21.90 4.83 15.30
C LYS A 42 -22.02 3.81 14.18
N SER A 43 -20.91 3.17 13.84
CA SER A 43 -20.78 2.16 12.78
C SER A 43 -21.12 2.66 11.38
N PRO A 44 -20.35 2.28 10.36
CA PRO A 44 -20.57 2.85 9.04
C PRO A 44 -21.86 2.25 8.42
N LYS A 45 -22.79 3.11 8.00
CA LYS A 45 -24.13 2.76 7.43
C LYS A 45 -24.12 1.62 6.40
N HIS A 46 -23.04 1.51 5.62
CA HIS A 46 -22.89 0.44 4.62
C HIS A 46 -22.90 -0.96 5.26
N MET A 47 -22.34 -1.14 6.46
CA MET A 47 -22.28 -2.44 7.12
C MET A 47 -23.66 -2.93 7.56
N GLU A 48 -24.50 -2.04 8.08
CA GLU A 48 -25.87 -2.40 8.47
C GLU A 48 -26.69 -2.85 7.27
N PHE A 49 -26.62 -2.10 6.16
CA PHE A 49 -27.31 -2.42 4.91
C PHE A 49 -26.86 -3.79 4.38
N LEU A 50 -25.55 -4.01 4.26
CA LEU A 50 -24.99 -5.25 3.73
C LEU A 50 -25.30 -6.47 4.60
N ARG A 51 -25.33 -6.30 5.93
CA ARG A 51 -25.74 -7.35 6.87
C ARG A 51 -27.23 -7.69 6.73
N LYS A 52 -28.10 -6.67 6.71
CA LYS A 52 -29.56 -6.87 6.52
C LYS A 52 -29.87 -7.58 5.20
N ALA A 53 -29.12 -7.28 4.14
CA ALA A 53 -29.26 -7.92 2.84
C ALA A 53 -28.61 -9.31 2.74
N GLY A 54 -27.92 -9.80 3.77
CA GLY A 54 -27.20 -11.08 3.75
C GLY A 54 -26.01 -11.11 2.77
N MET A 55 -25.53 -9.94 2.32
CA MET A 55 -24.48 -9.78 1.31
C MET A 55 -23.07 -9.73 1.92
N ILE A 56 -22.97 -9.87 3.24
CA ILE A 56 -21.70 -9.89 3.95
C ILE A 56 -21.72 -10.95 5.05
N LYS A 57 -20.63 -11.71 5.16
CA LYS A 57 -20.40 -12.67 6.23
C LYS A 57 -19.16 -12.23 7.01
N LEU A 58 -19.31 -12.10 8.32
CA LEU A 58 -18.23 -11.70 9.22
C LEU A 58 -17.79 -12.91 10.03
N ASN A 59 -16.48 -13.10 10.13
CA ASN A 59 -15.88 -14.03 11.05
C ASN A 59 -14.97 -13.24 11.99
N GLU A 60 -15.50 -12.95 13.17
CA GLU A 60 -14.82 -12.08 14.15
C GLU A 60 -13.59 -12.75 14.77
N SER A 61 -13.60 -14.07 14.96
CA SER A 61 -12.45 -14.80 15.52
C SER A 61 -11.24 -14.78 14.60
N ALA A 62 -11.47 -14.86 13.28
CA ALA A 62 -10.44 -14.73 12.27
C ALA A 62 -10.22 -13.27 11.80
N SER A 63 -11.02 -12.31 12.28
CA SER A 63 -11.06 -10.93 11.77
C SER A 63 -11.19 -10.84 10.24
N THR A 64 -11.98 -11.73 9.64
CA THR A 64 -12.20 -11.82 8.18
C THR A 64 -13.61 -11.44 7.78
N LEU A 65 -13.73 -10.87 6.58
CA LEU A 65 -14.97 -10.36 6.01
C LEU A 65 -15.11 -10.91 4.60
N HIS A 66 -16.25 -11.51 4.31
CA HIS A 66 -16.59 -12.03 2.98
C HIS A 66 -17.77 -11.26 2.42
N THR A 67 -17.64 -10.77 1.18
CA THR A 67 -18.76 -10.24 0.41
C THR A 67 -19.42 -11.39 -0.37
N VAL A 68 -20.74 -11.32 -0.55
CA VAL A 68 -21.53 -12.32 -1.28
C VAL A 68 -22.53 -11.63 -2.19
N GLY A 69 -22.65 -12.10 -3.43
CA GLY A 69 -23.62 -11.60 -4.39
C GLY A 69 -23.21 -10.26 -4.99
N LEU A 70 -24.13 -9.29 -4.96
CA LEU A 70 -23.98 -8.02 -5.67
C LEU A 70 -22.68 -7.26 -5.34
N PRO A 71 -22.24 -7.13 -4.07
CA PRO A 71 -21.00 -6.42 -3.77
C PRO A 71 -19.76 -7.09 -4.36
N SER A 72 -19.73 -8.42 -4.43
CA SER A 72 -18.62 -9.17 -5.05
C SER A 72 -18.59 -8.96 -6.57
N SER A 73 -19.77 -8.97 -7.22
CA SER A 73 -19.88 -8.64 -8.65
C SER A 73 -19.46 -7.20 -8.92
N LEU A 74 -19.91 -6.26 -8.09
CA LEU A 74 -19.56 -4.84 -8.20
C LEU A 74 -18.05 -4.63 -8.06
N GLN A 75 -17.42 -5.28 -7.08
CA GLN A 75 -15.97 -5.23 -6.89
C GLN A 75 -15.20 -5.69 -8.15
N ASN A 76 -15.66 -6.75 -8.81
CA ASN A 76 -15.07 -7.24 -10.05
C ASN A 76 -15.34 -6.30 -11.24
N SER A 77 -16.52 -5.71 -11.33
CA SER A 77 -16.84 -4.72 -12.37
C SER A 77 -16.00 -3.45 -12.23
N ILE A 78 -15.83 -2.95 -10.99
CA ILE A 78 -14.98 -1.80 -10.69
C ILE A 78 -13.52 -2.10 -11.08
N GLU A 79 -12.98 -3.25 -10.69
CA GLU A 79 -11.64 -3.66 -11.11
C GLU A 79 -11.49 -3.65 -12.62
N LYS A 80 -12.41 -4.29 -13.35
CA LYS A 80 -12.36 -4.36 -14.82
C LYS A 80 -12.39 -2.97 -15.45
N ALA A 81 -13.27 -2.09 -14.98
CA ALA A 81 -13.37 -0.73 -15.48
C ALA A 81 -12.08 0.07 -15.25
N ILE A 82 -11.49 -0.04 -14.05
CA ILE A 82 -10.20 0.62 -13.75
C ILE A 82 -9.11 0.05 -14.66
N LEU A 83 -8.99 -1.28 -14.76
CA LEU A 83 -7.97 -1.91 -15.60
C LEU A 83 -8.11 -1.48 -17.07
N GLN A 84 -9.32 -1.44 -17.61
CA GLN A 84 -9.56 -0.99 -19.00
C GLN A 84 -9.07 0.43 -19.26
N ASN A 85 -9.23 1.33 -18.29
CA ASN A 85 -8.80 2.73 -18.44
C ASN A 85 -7.27 2.88 -18.49
N PHE A 86 -6.52 2.05 -17.77
CA PHE A 86 -5.06 2.18 -17.64
C PHE A 86 -4.26 1.19 -18.50
N MET A 87 -4.90 0.14 -19.02
CA MET A 87 -4.22 -0.94 -19.75
C MET A 87 -3.60 -0.49 -21.07
N ALA A 88 -4.17 0.53 -21.74
CA ALA A 88 -3.66 1.01 -23.02
C ALA A 88 -2.28 1.69 -22.91
N SER A 89 -1.97 2.26 -21.74
CA SER A 89 -0.74 3.03 -21.50
C SER A 89 0.21 2.36 -20.50
N SER A 90 -0.11 1.16 -20.02
CA SER A 90 0.62 0.48 -18.94
C SER A 90 0.90 -0.98 -19.23
N ILE A 91 2.06 -1.46 -18.78
CA ILE A 91 2.45 -2.86 -18.84
C ILE A 91 1.81 -3.60 -17.66
N MET A 92 0.98 -4.60 -17.95
CA MET A 92 0.42 -5.47 -16.91
C MET A 92 1.50 -6.40 -16.35
N VAL A 93 1.67 -6.39 -15.03
CA VAL A 93 2.63 -7.24 -14.33
C VAL A 93 1.98 -8.03 -13.19
N SER A 94 2.57 -9.17 -12.86
CA SER A 94 2.22 -9.97 -11.68
C SER A 94 3.35 -9.86 -10.65
N PRO A 95 3.28 -8.91 -9.72
CA PRO A 95 4.36 -8.66 -8.77
C PRO A 95 4.35 -9.71 -7.64
N PRO A 96 5.47 -9.88 -6.92
CA PRO A 96 5.54 -10.80 -5.80
C PRO A 96 4.57 -10.36 -4.68
N HIS A 97 3.86 -11.31 -4.09
CA HIS A 97 2.95 -11.01 -2.97
C HIS A 97 3.70 -10.82 -1.64
N MET A 98 4.91 -11.37 -1.55
CA MET A 98 5.76 -11.30 -0.38
C MET A 98 7.04 -10.55 -0.71
N VAL A 99 7.47 -9.66 0.19
CA VAL A 99 8.69 -8.87 0.04
C VAL A 99 9.57 -9.00 1.28
N ARG A 100 10.86 -8.69 1.13
CA ARG A 100 11.80 -8.62 2.26
C ARG A 100 11.60 -7.33 3.04
N GLY A 101 11.92 -7.34 4.34
CA GLY A 101 11.83 -6.16 5.20
C GLY A 101 12.57 -4.92 4.66
N ALA A 102 13.67 -5.12 3.94
CA ALA A 102 14.43 -4.03 3.30
C ALA A 102 13.61 -3.25 2.25
N ILE A 103 12.66 -3.90 1.57
CA ILE A 103 11.77 -3.23 0.60
C ILE A 103 10.76 -2.32 1.31
N ILE A 104 10.25 -2.78 2.46
CA ILE A 104 9.33 -2.00 3.30
C ILE A 104 10.06 -0.78 3.88
N GLU A 105 11.29 -0.98 4.33
CA GLU A 105 12.16 0.07 4.87
C GLU A 105 12.55 1.11 3.82
N ALA A 106 12.83 0.69 2.58
CA ALA A 106 13.10 1.59 1.47
C ALA A 106 11.90 2.51 1.12
N ALA A 107 10.68 2.07 1.43
CA ALA A 107 9.48 2.90 1.30
C ALA A 107 9.15 3.73 2.55
N ASN A 108 10.05 3.74 3.55
CA ASN A 108 9.89 4.39 4.85
C ASN A 108 8.55 4.01 5.56
N LEU A 109 8.18 2.72 5.50
CA LEU A 109 6.98 2.19 6.15
C LEU A 109 7.33 1.30 7.37
N PRO A 110 6.49 1.28 8.42
CA PRO A 110 6.67 0.38 9.55
C PRO A 110 6.35 -1.08 9.16
N LYS A 111 7.23 -2.00 9.52
CA LYS A 111 7.15 -3.44 9.14
C LYS A 111 5.94 -4.12 9.80
N GLU A 112 5.52 -3.63 10.96
CA GLU A 112 4.40 -4.10 11.76
C GLU A 112 3.05 -3.90 11.06
N MET A 113 3.01 -3.06 10.01
CA MET A 113 1.84 -2.90 9.16
C MET A 113 1.53 -4.13 8.32
N PHE A 114 2.42 -5.12 8.23
CA PHE A 114 2.27 -6.25 7.32
C PHE A 114 2.40 -7.59 8.05
N PRO A 115 1.61 -8.62 7.69
CA PRO A 115 1.80 -9.97 8.20
C PRO A 115 3.22 -10.47 7.88
N ALA A 116 3.95 -10.91 8.90
CA ALA A 116 5.32 -11.38 8.78
C ALA A 116 5.37 -12.92 8.82
N PHE A 117 6.26 -13.48 8.01
CA PHE A 117 6.61 -14.89 7.95
C PHE A 117 8.09 -15.00 8.31
N SER A 118 8.36 -15.69 9.40
CA SER A 118 9.71 -16.02 9.87
C SER A 118 9.85 -17.54 9.93
N ASP A 119 10.98 -18.06 9.47
CA ASP A 119 11.33 -19.45 9.71
C ASP A 119 11.80 -19.58 11.17
N SER A 120 11.00 -20.22 12.02
CA SER A 120 11.30 -20.39 13.45
C SER A 120 12.52 -21.27 13.72
N THR A 121 13.07 -21.92 12.68
CA THR A 121 14.22 -22.83 12.82
C THR A 121 15.57 -22.13 12.85
N THR A 122 15.67 -20.86 12.42
CA THR A 122 16.94 -20.11 12.46
C THR A 122 16.73 -18.75 13.11
N GLN A 123 17.42 -18.50 14.23
CA GLN A 123 17.33 -17.24 14.99
C GLN A 123 17.70 -15.97 14.19
N ASN A 124 18.24 -16.13 12.97
CA ASN A 124 18.68 -15.06 12.08
C ASN A 124 17.99 -15.07 10.70
N ALA A 125 16.89 -15.81 10.50
CA ALA A 125 16.18 -15.79 9.22
C ALA A 125 15.63 -14.40 8.92
N SER A 126 15.92 -13.87 7.72
CA SER A 126 15.32 -12.64 7.24
C SER A 126 13.81 -12.81 7.09
N SER A 127 13.03 -12.09 7.88
CA SER A 127 11.57 -12.11 7.76
C SER A 127 11.11 -11.66 6.37
N THR A 128 10.13 -12.38 5.83
CA THR A 128 9.39 -11.99 4.64
C THR A 128 8.00 -11.52 5.04
N TYR A 129 7.44 -10.56 4.30
CA TYR A 129 6.21 -9.88 4.68
C TYR A 129 5.22 -9.96 3.54
N LEU A 130 3.96 -10.29 3.85
CA LEU A 130 2.88 -10.36 2.88
C LEU A 130 2.29 -8.97 2.68
N THR A 131 2.62 -8.34 1.56
CA THR A 131 2.12 -7.02 1.17
C THR A 131 1.04 -7.11 0.12
N GLY A 132 1.13 -8.14 -0.75
CA GLY A 132 0.30 -8.27 -1.94
C GLY A 132 0.54 -7.17 -2.96
N HIS A 133 -0.45 -6.87 -3.78
CA HIS A 133 -0.38 -5.90 -4.86
C HIS A 133 -0.31 -4.45 -4.35
N GLY A 134 0.66 -3.69 -4.86
CA GLY A 134 0.86 -2.28 -4.53
C GLY A 134 2.31 -1.83 -4.72
N LEU A 135 2.63 -0.65 -4.18
CA LEU A 135 3.93 0.00 -4.30
C LEU A 135 5.09 -0.93 -3.91
N LEU A 136 5.03 -1.56 -2.74
CA LEU A 136 6.10 -2.42 -2.22
C LEU A 136 6.42 -3.59 -3.16
N ALA A 137 5.39 -4.18 -3.76
CA ALA A 137 5.55 -5.29 -4.69
C ALA A 137 6.14 -4.83 -6.02
N PHE A 138 5.83 -3.62 -6.49
CA PHE A 138 6.48 -3.01 -7.64
C PHE A 138 7.95 -2.66 -7.37
N LEU A 139 8.25 -2.04 -6.22
CA LEU A 139 9.62 -1.73 -5.82
C LEU A 139 10.48 -2.99 -5.77
N ALA A 140 9.91 -4.12 -5.31
CA ALA A 140 10.61 -5.40 -5.29
C ALA A 140 11.02 -5.89 -6.71
N ILE A 141 10.21 -5.64 -7.75
CA ILE A 141 10.55 -5.98 -9.14
C ILE A 141 11.77 -5.19 -9.61
N PHE A 142 11.79 -3.89 -9.31
CA PHE A 142 12.81 -2.97 -9.82
C PHE A 142 14.03 -2.82 -8.90
N THR A 143 14.06 -3.58 -7.81
CA THR A 143 15.19 -3.55 -6.88
C THR A 143 16.46 -4.03 -7.60
N LYS A 144 17.50 -3.19 -7.57
CA LYS A 144 18.78 -3.39 -8.28
C LYS A 144 18.67 -3.39 -9.82
N CYS A 145 17.57 -2.88 -10.36
CA CYS A 145 17.49 -2.58 -11.79
C CYS A 145 18.14 -1.22 -12.09
N HIS A 146 18.61 -1.07 -13.33
CA HIS A 146 19.15 0.18 -13.85
C HIS A 146 18.38 0.59 -15.10
N PHE A 147 17.75 1.76 -15.06
CA PHE A 147 17.03 2.30 -16.20
C PHE A 147 17.94 3.19 -17.06
N LYS A 148 17.82 3.13 -18.39
CA LYS A 148 18.62 3.95 -19.32
C LYS A 148 17.70 4.76 -20.22
N LYS A 149 18.05 6.04 -20.42
CA LYS A 149 17.28 6.95 -21.29
C LYS A 149 17.14 6.41 -22.72
N SER A 150 18.20 5.79 -23.24
CA SER A 150 18.27 5.35 -24.64
C SER A 150 17.57 4.01 -24.93
N SER A 151 17.27 3.19 -23.92
CA SER A 151 16.70 1.85 -24.13
C SER A 151 15.27 1.69 -23.65
N ASN A 152 14.80 2.58 -22.77
CA ASN A 152 13.47 2.48 -22.18
C ASN A 152 12.51 3.46 -22.87
N GLU A 153 11.27 3.02 -23.01
CA GLU A 153 10.16 3.92 -23.31
C GLU A 153 9.73 4.62 -22.02
N TRP A 154 9.68 5.95 -22.06
CA TRP A 154 9.37 6.77 -20.89
C TRP A 154 8.00 7.45 -21.05
N PRO A 155 7.19 7.51 -19.97
CA PRO A 155 7.48 6.99 -18.65
C PRO A 155 7.20 5.47 -18.60
N ILE A 156 7.90 4.77 -17.73
CA ILE A 156 7.67 3.33 -17.54
C ILE A 156 6.44 3.19 -16.64
N ARG A 157 5.32 2.76 -17.23
CA ARG A 157 4.08 2.53 -16.48
C ARG A 157 3.84 1.04 -16.30
N VAL A 158 3.73 0.60 -15.05
CA VAL A 158 3.33 -0.77 -14.72
C VAL A 158 2.03 -0.79 -13.95
N LEU A 159 1.18 -1.75 -14.27
CA LEU A 159 -0.16 -1.92 -13.70
C LEU A 159 -0.28 -3.32 -13.12
N SER A 160 -0.90 -3.44 -11.95
CA SER A 160 -1.28 -4.74 -11.40
C SER A 160 -2.59 -4.67 -10.64
N SER A 161 -3.29 -5.79 -10.58
CA SER A 161 -4.48 -5.96 -9.76
C SER A 161 -4.43 -7.25 -8.99
N GLY A 162 -4.83 -7.20 -7.72
CA GLY A 162 -4.98 -8.39 -6.90
C GLY A 162 -5.16 -8.07 -5.43
N ALA A 163 -4.89 -9.06 -4.58
CA ALA A 163 -5.03 -8.90 -3.13
C ALA A 163 -3.87 -8.09 -2.56
N SER A 164 -4.18 -7.21 -1.61
CA SER A 164 -3.26 -6.45 -0.77
C SER A 164 -3.56 -6.77 0.68
N TYR A 165 -2.52 -6.76 1.52
CA TYR A 165 -2.61 -7.22 2.90
C TYR A 165 -2.02 -6.17 3.84
N ARG A 166 -2.70 -5.95 4.97
CA ARG A 166 -2.29 -5.04 6.02
C ARG A 166 -2.76 -5.58 7.37
N ASN A 167 -1.88 -5.55 8.36
CA ASN A 167 -2.27 -5.75 9.74
C ASN A 167 -3.18 -4.62 10.18
N ARG A 168 -4.13 -4.95 11.05
CA ARG A 168 -4.98 -3.96 11.68
C ARG A 168 -4.13 -3.17 12.68
N THR A 169 -3.73 -1.95 12.32
CA THR A 169 -2.96 -1.10 13.22
C THR A 169 -3.81 -0.69 14.42
N THR A 170 -3.28 -0.88 15.62
CA THR A 170 -3.90 -0.50 16.91
C THR A 170 -3.90 1.01 17.17
N THR A 171 -3.36 1.82 16.25
CA THR A 171 -3.15 3.27 16.40
C THR A 171 -4.37 4.14 16.14
N THR A 172 -5.54 3.58 15.80
CA THR A 172 -6.79 4.36 15.86
C THR A 172 -7.21 4.53 17.31
N THR A 173 -6.79 5.65 17.89
CA THR A 173 -7.39 6.24 19.09
C THR A 173 -8.91 6.27 18.92
N THR A 174 -9.60 5.67 19.88
CA THR A 174 -11.03 5.85 20.18
C THR A 174 -12.04 5.55 19.04
N SER A 175 -12.64 4.34 19.13
CA SER A 175 -14.07 4.01 18.90
C SER A 175 -14.44 2.94 17.87
N ASP A 176 -13.59 2.60 16.89
CA ASP A 176 -13.99 1.66 15.82
C ASP A 176 -13.18 0.35 15.78
N LYS A 177 -13.33 -0.44 16.84
CA LYS A 177 -12.85 -1.85 16.90
C LYS A 177 -13.70 -2.80 16.04
N SER A 178 -14.75 -2.30 15.38
CA SER A 178 -15.61 -3.12 14.54
C SER A 178 -14.93 -3.52 13.23
N LEU A 179 -15.17 -4.75 12.77
CA LEU A 179 -14.71 -5.21 11.47
C LEU A 179 -15.64 -4.64 10.39
N SER A 180 -15.09 -3.89 9.44
CA SER A 180 -15.82 -3.26 8.33
C SER A 180 -15.00 -3.28 7.05
N LEU A 181 -15.60 -2.85 5.93
CA LEU A 181 -14.88 -2.71 4.66
C LEU A 181 -13.72 -1.69 4.75
N PHE A 182 -13.79 -0.73 5.68
CA PHE A 182 -12.71 0.24 5.92
C PHE A 182 -11.56 -0.31 6.76
N THR A 183 -11.78 -1.37 7.54
CA THR A 183 -10.80 -1.93 8.48
C THR A 183 -10.35 -3.33 8.10
N ALA A 184 -10.92 -3.92 7.05
CA ALA A 184 -10.52 -5.23 6.52
C ALA A 184 -9.02 -5.26 6.20
N GLY A 185 -8.33 -6.28 6.70
CA GLY A 185 -6.88 -6.48 6.54
C GLY A 185 -6.49 -7.00 5.16
N GLN A 186 -7.41 -7.66 4.44
CA GLN A 186 -7.23 -8.03 3.04
C GLN A 186 -8.18 -7.22 2.15
N ARG A 187 -7.65 -6.63 1.09
CA ARG A 187 -8.43 -5.86 0.10
C ARG A 187 -7.95 -6.14 -1.30
N LYS A 188 -8.85 -6.06 -2.27
CA LYS A 188 -8.47 -6.05 -3.68
C LYS A 188 -8.04 -4.63 -4.06
N LYS A 189 -6.89 -4.50 -4.69
CA LYS A 189 -6.30 -3.22 -5.10
C LYS A 189 -5.85 -3.32 -6.55
N VAL A 190 -6.22 -2.32 -7.34
CA VAL A 190 -5.55 -2.00 -8.60
C VAL A 190 -4.52 -0.93 -8.29
N ALA A 191 -3.28 -1.13 -8.71
CA ALA A 191 -2.19 -0.20 -8.47
C ALA A 191 -1.43 0.03 -9.78
N GLN A 192 -1.10 1.28 -10.04
CA GLN A 192 -0.18 1.68 -11.10
C GLN A 192 1.07 2.31 -10.46
N LEU A 193 2.23 2.05 -11.05
CA LEU A 193 3.47 2.77 -10.78
C LEU A 193 3.95 3.37 -12.10
N SER A 194 4.13 4.69 -12.12
CA SER A 194 4.80 5.41 -13.19
C SER A 194 6.21 5.76 -12.73
N ILE A 195 7.22 5.39 -13.50
CA ILE A 195 8.62 5.81 -13.30
C ILE A 195 8.96 6.80 -14.41
N CYS A 196 9.13 8.05 -14.03
CA CYS A 196 9.44 9.14 -14.95
C CYS A 196 10.95 9.38 -15.01
N TYR A 197 11.43 9.92 -16.13
CA TYR A 197 12.84 10.27 -16.31
C TYR A 197 13.16 11.67 -15.76
N SER A 198 12.20 12.60 -15.83
CA SER A 198 12.37 13.99 -15.39
C SER A 198 11.14 14.50 -14.65
N GLU A 199 11.31 15.61 -13.92
CA GLU A 199 10.27 16.27 -13.14
C GLU A 199 9.14 16.82 -14.03
N GLU A 200 9.46 17.29 -15.23
CA GLU A 200 8.44 17.76 -16.19
C GLU A 200 7.53 16.60 -16.59
N GLN A 201 8.11 15.43 -16.88
CA GLN A 201 7.36 14.23 -17.22
C GLN A 201 6.55 13.69 -16.04
N GLU A 202 7.05 13.82 -14.80
CA GLU A 202 6.26 13.51 -13.61
C GLU A 202 5.08 14.47 -13.45
N SER A 203 5.27 15.75 -13.74
CA SER A 203 4.22 16.78 -13.66
C SER A 203 3.08 16.50 -14.65
N ASP A 204 3.38 15.97 -15.84
CA ASP A 204 2.39 15.59 -16.85
C ASP A 204 1.54 14.34 -16.47
N GLU A 205 1.92 13.60 -15.42
CA GLU A 205 1.15 12.43 -14.96
C GLU A 205 -0.01 12.80 -13.99
N TYR A 206 -0.06 14.04 -13.48
CA TYR A 206 -1.03 14.51 -12.47
C TYR A 206 -2.01 15.55 -13.03
#